data_AF-A0A2G5STL3-F1
#
_entry.id   AF-A0A2G5STL3-F1
#
_cell.length_a   1.000
_cell.length_b   1.000
_cell.length_c   1.000
_cell.angle_alpha   90.00
_cell.angle_beta   90.00
_cell.angle_gamma   90.00
#
_symmetry.space_group_name_H-M   'P 1'
#
loop_
_entity.id
_entity.type
_entity.pdbx_description
1 polymer ?
#
loop_
_entity_poly.entity_id
_entity_poly.type
_entity_poly.pdbx_seq_one_letter_code
_entity_poly.pdbx_strand_id
1 'polypeptide(L)'
;MSSGDAPLDVVGVEKIGSKPKSKEFYPFAYSLLDSTKNHYCWTCLGETVDLTCDKCKVAKFCSKQCQTSGAFDHKYECGALHKCKDLNTDERMLLRIIGRYKDILDGNDKKIDGFYTNRESGRSVMQIWEHCADMKKDENAMNVFKKIYDRVKQYGDKTHLVDEDTAFQLHSRNFINRHSISNVDYLREIGKGLYLDLCRYDHSCRPNAIYSCNGTVAKLRALHDNVDLENVETTHYTYIELPPCKIQRRHMLKETWYFECHCERCDDPADNWLTAVICPVCIAKTEFRKTIKLHGQEAYFNSETLEIVCDRCHTTLDREYIFMALDGMRTIRRTIEGAEDVSQDPVELLKIFQGALLSYERILPMSNAYFCQLIAAMIPLIARVQMTKRERLVASLDLHFKCEPFVRYVYRYAHPSKAMHFLQMGQLHLELHNDKDAARYLIEAHRIMDYLFGSDHFLSKQTKGFMDHALSSLMQFQRSFVNVLEKAPEAKKALEEKLMTKDEKKALKDAEKNKKKRNNKKNKKNASNGAPTKQSVDDDLGDLPELIADM
;
A
#
# COMPACT_ATOMS: atom_id res chain seq x y z
N MET A 1 5.40 -16.01 -15.72
CA MET A 1 6.51 -16.41 -14.83
C MET A 1 5.91 -17.08 -13.59
N SER A 2 6.61 -18.01 -12.92
CA SER A 2 6.06 -18.73 -11.77
C SER A 2 6.11 -17.92 -10.47
N SER A 3 4.95 -17.61 -9.90
CA SER A 3 4.75 -17.00 -8.58
C SER A 3 5.00 -17.95 -7.39
N GLY A 4 5.74 -19.05 -7.61
CA GLY A 4 5.62 -20.30 -6.85
C GLY A 4 6.23 -20.35 -5.45
N ASP A 5 7.08 -19.38 -5.07
CA ASP A 5 7.78 -19.36 -3.77
C ASP A 5 7.20 -18.32 -2.78
N ALA A 6 6.10 -17.62 -3.12
CA ALA A 6 5.56 -16.53 -2.29
C ALA A 6 4.76 -17.05 -1.07
N PRO A 7 5.14 -16.72 0.18
CA PRO A 7 4.43 -17.15 1.39
C PRO A 7 3.16 -16.32 1.61
N LEU A 8 2.11 -16.62 0.86
CA LEU A 8 0.82 -15.92 0.88
C LEU A 8 -0.24 -16.72 1.66
N ASP A 9 -0.41 -16.41 2.94
CA ASP A 9 -1.62 -16.77 3.67
C ASP A 9 -2.85 -16.11 3.02
N VAL A 10 -3.89 -16.89 2.73
CA VAL A 10 -5.19 -16.36 2.31
C VAL A 10 -5.92 -15.82 3.54
N VAL A 11 -5.59 -14.59 3.93
CA VAL A 11 -6.37 -13.86 4.93
C VAL A 11 -7.75 -13.51 4.32
N GLY A 12 -8.81 -13.81 5.06
CA GLY A 12 -10.19 -13.63 4.60
C GLY A 12 -10.52 -12.16 4.34
N VAL A 13 -11.10 -11.87 3.17
CA VAL A 13 -11.48 -10.52 2.75
C VAL A 13 -12.77 -10.08 3.44
N GLU A 14 -12.79 -8.83 3.88
CA GLU A 14 -13.88 -8.16 4.55
C GLU A 14 -15.12 -8.04 3.64
N LYS A 15 -16.32 -8.03 4.24
CA LYS A 15 -17.58 -8.02 3.47
C LYS A 15 -17.91 -6.61 2.98
N ILE A 16 -18.33 -6.48 1.72
CA ILE A 16 -18.86 -5.22 1.16
C ILE A 16 -19.96 -4.67 2.07
N GLY A 17 -19.96 -3.36 2.36
CA GLY A 17 -20.92 -2.71 3.25
C GLY A 17 -20.69 -2.95 4.76
N SER A 18 -19.70 -3.76 5.17
CA SER A 18 -19.19 -3.72 6.55
C SER A 18 -18.33 -2.47 6.77
N LYS A 19 -18.20 -2.02 8.03
CA LYS A 19 -17.38 -0.86 8.40
C LYS A 19 -16.43 -1.26 9.53
N PRO A 20 -15.14 -0.87 9.47
CA PRO A 20 -14.20 -1.15 10.53
C PRO A 20 -14.61 -0.42 11.81
N LYS A 21 -14.20 -0.97 12.95
CA LYS A 21 -14.09 -0.19 14.19
C LYS A 21 -13.17 0.99 13.92
N SER A 22 -13.50 2.16 14.46
CA SER A 22 -12.70 3.38 14.27
C SER A 22 -12.73 4.26 15.50
N LYS A 23 -11.64 4.97 15.76
CA LYS A 23 -11.46 5.87 16.90
C LYS A 23 -10.85 7.18 16.44
N GLU A 24 -11.34 8.29 16.99
CA GLU A 24 -10.92 9.65 16.62
C GLU A 24 -10.03 10.29 17.70
N PHE A 25 -9.06 11.08 17.25
CA PHE A 25 -8.00 11.65 18.06
C PHE A 25 -7.79 13.11 17.66
N TYR A 26 -7.76 13.99 18.66
CA TYR A 26 -7.66 15.43 18.46
C TYR A 26 -6.23 15.91 18.78
N PRO A 27 -5.66 16.83 17.99
CA PRO A 27 -4.27 17.22 18.14
C PRO A 27 -4.10 18.13 19.37
N PHE A 28 -3.03 17.91 20.14
CA PHE A 28 -2.56 18.89 21.11
C PHE A 28 -2.00 20.13 20.42
N ALA A 29 -1.30 19.95 19.31
CA ALA A 29 -0.87 21.02 18.40
C ALA A 29 -0.76 20.46 16.98
N TYR A 30 -0.82 21.34 15.97
CA TYR A 30 -0.54 20.99 14.58
C TYR A 30 0.03 22.19 13.80
N SER A 31 0.61 21.94 12.63
CA SER A 31 1.25 22.94 11.77
C SER A 31 1.18 22.49 10.30
N LEU A 32 0.71 23.35 9.39
CA LEU A 32 0.78 23.09 7.94
C LEU A 32 2.23 23.13 7.45
N LEU A 33 2.60 22.29 6.46
CA LEU A 33 3.93 22.29 5.87
C LEU A 33 4.25 23.62 5.18
N ASP A 34 5.52 23.97 5.04
CA ASP A 34 5.92 25.23 4.40
C ASP A 34 5.56 25.30 2.91
N SER A 35 5.42 24.15 2.24
CA SER A 35 4.95 24.01 0.86
C SER A 35 3.42 24.10 0.70
N THR A 36 2.65 23.98 1.79
CA THR A 36 1.17 23.92 1.78
C THR A 36 0.52 25.04 2.58
N LYS A 37 1.23 25.72 3.49
CA LYS A 37 0.70 26.79 4.36
C LYS A 37 0.08 27.99 3.63
N ASN A 38 0.33 28.16 2.33
CA ASN A 38 -0.30 29.20 1.51
C ASN A 38 -1.57 28.75 0.78
N HIS A 39 -1.86 27.44 0.75
CA HIS A 39 -2.92 26.82 -0.04
C HIS A 39 -4.06 26.23 0.83
N TYR A 40 -3.79 25.97 2.11
CA TYR A 40 -4.75 25.34 3.03
C TYR A 40 -5.11 26.29 4.18
N CYS A 41 -6.37 26.25 4.62
CA CYS A 41 -6.87 27.02 5.75
C CYS A 41 -6.25 26.54 7.08
N TRP A 42 -5.66 27.47 7.87
CA TRP A 42 -4.94 27.21 9.12
C TRP A 42 -5.84 26.80 10.31
N THR A 43 -7.08 26.39 10.04
CA THR A 43 -8.08 25.99 11.04
C THR A 43 -8.80 24.69 10.66
N CYS A 44 -9.39 24.62 9.46
CA CYS A 44 -10.14 23.44 8.99
C CYS A 44 -9.37 22.59 7.97
N LEU A 45 -8.21 23.06 7.49
CA LEU A 45 -7.41 22.44 6.43
C LEU A 45 -8.15 22.24 5.09
N GLY A 46 -9.17 23.06 4.80
CA GLY A 46 -9.77 23.15 3.46
C GLY A 46 -8.90 23.93 2.48
N GLU A 47 -9.04 23.64 1.18
CA GLU A 47 -8.19 24.14 0.07
C GLU A 47 -8.57 25.55 -0.45
N THR A 48 -9.62 26.17 0.10
CA THR A 48 -10.02 27.56 -0.20
C THR A 48 -9.48 28.51 0.88
N VAL A 49 -8.85 29.63 0.49
CA VAL A 49 -8.14 30.54 1.41
C VAL A 49 -8.24 32.02 1.00
N ASP A 50 -9.39 32.63 1.27
CA ASP A 50 -9.69 34.01 0.87
C ASP A 50 -9.18 35.07 1.85
N LEU A 51 -8.96 34.72 3.13
CA LEU A 51 -8.55 35.64 4.18
C LEU A 51 -7.11 35.40 4.64
N THR A 52 -6.42 36.47 5.02
CA THR A 52 -5.10 36.42 5.66
C THR A 52 -5.17 37.10 7.04
N CYS A 53 -4.44 36.62 8.04
CA CYS A 53 -4.38 37.23 9.37
C CYS A 53 -3.81 38.67 9.30
N ASP A 54 -4.55 39.66 9.79
CA ASP A 54 -4.12 41.06 9.73
C ASP A 54 -2.90 41.42 10.59
N LYS A 55 -2.61 40.63 11.63
CA LYS A 55 -1.46 40.86 12.51
C LYS A 55 -0.16 40.35 11.87
N CYS A 56 -0.08 39.06 11.57
CA CYS A 56 1.16 38.47 11.03
C CYS A 56 1.29 38.61 9.50
N LYS A 57 0.17 38.80 8.77
CA LYS A 57 0.08 38.79 7.30
C LYS A 57 0.60 37.49 6.64
N VAL A 58 0.68 36.38 7.39
CA VAL A 58 1.06 35.04 6.90
C VAL A 58 -0.13 34.07 6.91
N ALA A 59 -0.75 33.83 8.08
CA ALA A 59 -1.73 32.75 8.24
C ALA A 59 -2.99 32.94 7.39
N LYS A 60 -3.49 31.84 6.82
CA LYS A 60 -4.55 31.80 5.79
C LYS A 60 -5.84 31.14 6.29
N PHE A 61 -7.00 31.65 5.90
CA PHE A 61 -8.30 31.11 6.32
C PHE A 61 -9.34 31.18 5.19
N CYS A 62 -10.24 30.19 5.13
CA CYS A 62 -11.37 30.16 4.18
C CYS A 62 -12.51 31.13 4.55
N SER A 63 -12.63 31.52 5.82
CA SER A 63 -13.77 32.31 6.29
C SER A 63 -13.46 33.07 7.58
N LYS A 64 -14.27 34.09 7.89
CA LYS A 64 -14.13 34.84 9.14
C LYS A 64 -14.36 33.94 10.36
N GLN A 65 -15.26 32.95 10.25
CA GLN A 65 -15.48 31.93 11.27
C GLN A 65 -14.19 31.14 11.56
N CYS A 66 -13.51 30.63 10.51
CA CYS A 66 -12.24 29.92 10.68
C CYS A 66 -11.11 30.82 11.19
N GLN A 67 -11.07 32.11 10.82
CA GLN A 67 -10.12 33.06 11.39
C GLN A 67 -10.35 33.29 12.89
N THR A 68 -11.61 33.33 13.34
CA THR A 68 -11.97 33.50 14.75
C THR A 68 -11.68 32.23 15.57
N SER A 69 -12.13 31.05 15.14
CA SER A 69 -11.87 29.80 15.88
C SER A 69 -10.39 29.38 15.84
N GLY A 70 -9.69 29.63 14.72
CA GLY A 70 -8.25 29.40 14.60
C GLY A 70 -7.39 30.29 15.48
N ALA A 71 -7.93 31.36 16.09
CA ALA A 71 -7.18 32.23 16.98
C ALA A 71 -6.68 31.52 18.25
N PHE A 72 -7.37 30.48 18.71
CA PHE A 72 -6.99 29.64 19.85
C PHE A 72 -5.60 28.97 19.66
N ASP A 73 -5.32 28.47 18.46
CA ASP A 73 -4.02 27.90 18.09
C ASP A 73 -3.04 28.97 17.58
N HIS A 74 -3.52 29.90 16.75
CA HIS A 74 -2.65 30.87 16.09
C HIS A 74 -2.03 31.88 17.08
N LYS A 75 -2.61 32.12 18.27
CA LYS A 75 -2.11 33.13 19.23
C LYS A 75 -0.63 32.96 19.58
N TYR A 76 -0.15 31.72 19.77
CA TYR A 76 1.21 31.42 20.24
C TYR A 76 2.31 31.76 19.19
N GLU A 77 1.96 31.70 17.91
CA GLU A 77 2.88 31.92 16.77
C GLU A 77 2.67 33.28 16.08
N CYS A 78 1.48 33.90 16.22
CA CYS A 78 1.09 35.11 15.49
C CYS A 78 2.08 36.27 15.69
N GLY A 79 2.51 36.50 16.94
CA GLY A 79 3.49 37.53 17.30
C GLY A 79 4.91 37.23 16.81
N ALA A 80 5.26 35.95 16.63
CA ALA A 80 6.54 35.56 16.04
C ALA A 80 6.51 35.72 14.51
N LEU A 81 5.43 35.27 13.86
CA LEU A 81 5.20 35.40 12.42
C LEU A 81 5.10 36.85 11.92
N HIS A 82 4.69 37.79 12.79
CA HIS A 82 4.76 39.22 12.50
C HIS A 82 6.21 39.74 12.41
N LYS A 83 7.12 39.21 13.25
CA LYS A 83 8.56 39.59 13.27
C LYS A 83 9.37 38.87 12.20
N CYS A 84 9.02 37.61 11.91
CA CYS A 84 9.73 36.69 11.02
C CYS A 84 8.70 35.88 10.23
N LYS A 85 8.47 36.24 8.97
CA LYS A 85 7.41 35.63 8.13
C LYS A 85 7.79 34.24 7.61
N ASP A 86 9.09 33.95 7.62
CA ASP A 86 9.76 32.77 7.10
C ASP A 86 9.83 31.60 8.11
N LEU A 87 9.20 31.71 9.29
CA LEU A 87 9.19 30.62 10.27
C LEU A 87 8.70 29.30 9.66
N ASN A 88 9.52 28.27 9.82
CA ASN A 88 9.29 26.95 9.21
C ASN A 88 8.25 26.13 10.01
N THR A 89 7.96 24.93 9.52
CA THR A 89 6.95 24.03 10.09
C THR A 89 7.24 23.66 11.54
N ASP A 90 8.49 23.34 11.86
CA ASP A 90 8.91 22.90 13.19
C ASP A 90 9.09 24.03 14.19
N GLU A 91 9.52 25.22 13.74
CA GLU A 91 9.53 26.45 14.53
C GLU A 91 8.11 26.86 14.95
N ARG A 92 7.16 26.83 14.01
CA ARG A 92 5.73 27.07 14.29
C ARG A 92 5.15 26.00 15.23
N MET A 93 5.50 24.73 15.01
CA MET A 93 5.05 23.62 15.86
C MET A 93 5.57 23.76 17.30
N LEU A 94 6.87 24.06 17.47
CA LEU A 94 7.48 24.22 18.80
C LEU A 94 6.95 25.48 19.52
N LEU A 95 6.69 26.58 18.82
CA LEU A 95 6.00 27.76 19.37
C LEU A 95 4.61 27.41 19.92
N ARG A 96 3.80 26.67 19.15
CA ARG A 96 2.45 26.20 19.57
C ARG A 96 2.54 25.27 20.78
N ILE A 97 3.50 24.35 20.80
CA ILE A 97 3.68 23.36 21.89
C ILE A 97 4.17 24.03 23.18
N ILE A 98 5.22 24.86 23.12
CA ILE A 98 5.74 25.60 24.28
C ILE A 98 4.67 26.53 24.85
N GLY A 99 3.95 27.26 23.99
CA GLY A 99 2.89 28.16 24.42
C GLY A 99 1.74 27.44 25.14
N ARG A 100 1.24 26.33 24.58
CA ARG A 100 0.22 25.49 25.23
C ARG A 100 0.71 24.87 26.53
N TYR A 101 1.96 24.43 26.58
CA TYR A 101 2.54 23.85 27.79
C TYR A 101 2.68 24.88 28.91
N LYS A 102 3.11 26.11 28.58
CA LYS A 102 3.18 27.22 29.55
C LYS A 102 1.79 27.62 30.08
N ASP A 103 0.77 27.66 29.22
CA ASP A 103 -0.62 27.89 29.66
C ASP A 103 -1.11 26.80 30.65
N ILE A 104 -0.66 25.55 30.52
CA ILE A 104 -0.96 24.48 31.50
C ILE A 104 -0.19 24.70 32.81
N LEU A 105 1.12 24.98 32.74
CA LEU A 105 1.94 25.23 33.93
C LEU A 105 1.42 26.41 34.77
N ASP A 106 0.97 27.48 34.11
CA ASP A 106 0.44 28.69 34.76
C ASP A 106 -1.02 28.55 35.21
N GLY A 107 -1.69 27.43 34.91
CA GLY A 107 -3.12 27.22 35.17
C GLY A 107 -4.04 28.16 34.37
N ASN A 108 -3.57 28.66 33.23
CA ASN A 108 -4.33 29.45 32.27
C ASN A 108 -5.18 28.59 31.34
N ASP A 109 -4.77 27.34 31.10
CA ASP A 109 -5.54 26.29 30.42
C ASP A 109 -7.01 26.24 30.87
N LYS A 110 -7.26 26.29 32.18
CA LYS A 110 -8.58 26.29 32.84
C LYS A 110 -9.44 27.52 32.55
N LYS A 111 -8.85 28.58 32.00
CA LYS A 111 -9.50 29.85 31.64
C LYS A 111 -9.80 29.92 30.14
N ILE A 112 -9.31 28.97 29.35
CA ILE A 112 -9.46 28.93 27.90
C ILE A 112 -10.53 27.91 27.57
N ASP A 113 -11.68 28.39 27.10
CA ASP A 113 -12.78 27.53 26.68
C ASP A 113 -12.31 26.53 25.61
N GLY A 114 -12.79 25.30 25.73
CA GLY A 114 -12.45 24.21 24.83
C GLY A 114 -10.99 23.73 24.84
N PHE A 115 -10.11 24.15 25.77
CA PHE A 115 -8.68 23.77 25.75
C PHE A 115 -8.42 22.25 25.67
N TYR A 116 -9.30 21.45 26.30
CA TYR A 116 -9.26 19.98 26.33
C TYR A 116 -10.39 19.32 25.51
N THR A 117 -10.99 20.02 24.54
CA THR A 117 -12.11 19.51 23.72
C THR A 117 -11.76 18.15 23.12
N ASN A 118 -12.61 17.16 23.38
CA ASN A 118 -12.50 15.79 22.88
C ASN A 118 -11.15 15.10 23.22
N ARG A 119 -10.50 15.49 24.33
CA ARG A 119 -9.27 14.86 24.86
C ARG A 119 -9.51 14.19 26.21
N GLU A 120 -10.08 13.00 26.18
CA GLU A 120 -10.65 12.29 27.34
C GLU A 120 -9.61 11.68 28.31
N SER A 121 -8.39 11.44 27.87
CA SER A 121 -7.39 10.65 28.63
C SER A 121 -6.74 11.36 29.82
N GLY A 122 -6.84 12.69 29.88
CA GLY A 122 -6.03 13.52 30.79
C GLY A 122 -4.52 13.54 30.51
N ARG A 123 -4.03 12.86 29.45
CA ARG A 123 -2.59 12.70 29.17
C ARG A 123 -1.92 14.05 28.88
N SER A 124 -0.85 14.32 29.64
CA SER A 124 0.04 15.49 29.47
C SER A 124 1.04 15.27 28.33
N VAL A 125 1.48 16.36 27.68
CA VAL A 125 2.54 16.30 26.68
C VAL A 125 3.82 15.68 27.24
N MET A 126 4.19 15.97 28.50
CA MET A 126 5.41 15.43 29.12
C MET A 126 5.39 13.92 29.36
N GLN A 127 4.22 13.27 29.25
CA GLN A 127 4.04 11.83 29.45
C GLN A 127 4.21 11.00 28.16
N ILE A 128 4.36 11.64 26.98
CA ILE A 128 4.73 10.91 25.76
C ILE A 128 6.25 10.70 25.70
N TRP A 129 6.67 9.69 24.93
CA TRP A 129 8.05 9.24 24.87
C TRP A 129 8.97 10.27 24.20
N GLU A 130 10.23 10.35 24.61
CA GLU A 130 11.10 11.49 24.26
C GLU A 130 12.42 11.15 23.55
N HIS A 131 13.01 9.97 23.77
CA HIS A 131 14.40 9.64 23.36
C HIS A 131 15.46 10.74 23.62
N CYS A 132 15.28 11.62 24.61
CA CYS A 132 16.21 12.71 24.89
C CYS A 132 17.64 12.24 25.17
N ALA A 133 17.82 11.07 25.79
CA ALA A 133 19.12 10.47 26.04
C ALA A 133 19.84 9.99 24.78
N ASP A 134 19.11 9.70 23.69
CA ASP A 134 19.68 9.25 22.41
C ASP A 134 19.85 10.43 21.46
N MET A 135 18.84 11.29 21.40
CA MET A 135 18.90 12.56 20.67
C MET A 135 20.03 13.47 21.18
N LYS A 136 20.38 13.46 22.48
CA LYS A 136 21.56 14.17 23.03
C LYS A 136 22.92 13.59 22.57
N LYS A 137 22.97 12.38 22.02
CA LYS A 137 24.17 11.76 21.40
C LYS A 137 24.23 12.00 19.89
N ASP A 138 23.10 12.30 19.27
CA ASP A 138 22.94 12.57 17.84
C ASP A 138 23.31 14.03 17.55
N GLU A 139 24.53 14.26 17.07
CA GLU A 139 25.02 15.60 16.73
C GLU A 139 24.14 16.31 15.69
N ASN A 140 23.56 15.56 14.74
CA ASN A 140 22.70 16.14 13.71
C ASN A 140 21.37 16.60 14.31
N ALA A 141 20.71 15.75 15.11
CA ALA A 141 19.48 16.11 15.79
C ALA A 141 19.68 17.27 16.78
N MET A 142 20.79 17.29 17.55
CA MET A 142 21.13 18.43 18.41
C MET A 142 21.38 19.73 17.62
N ASN A 143 22.00 19.65 16.44
CA ASN A 143 22.21 20.81 15.56
C ASN A 143 20.91 21.29 14.89
N VAL A 144 19.97 20.39 14.61
CA VAL A 144 18.60 20.75 14.16
C VAL A 144 17.82 21.42 15.28
N PHE A 145 17.81 20.84 16.49
CA PHE A 145 17.16 21.44 17.66
C PHE A 145 17.64 22.87 17.92
N LYS A 146 18.95 23.10 17.99
CA LYS A 146 19.53 24.43 18.28
C LYS A 146 19.05 25.49 17.28
N LYS A 147 19.13 25.20 15.97
CA LYS A 147 18.66 26.12 14.91
C LYS A 147 17.18 26.50 15.06
N ILE A 148 16.33 25.52 15.40
CA ILE A 148 14.90 25.74 15.65
C ILE A 148 14.70 26.57 16.93
N TYR A 149 15.35 26.15 18.03
CA TYR A 149 15.20 26.80 19.33
C TYR A 149 15.72 28.24 19.33
N ASP A 150 16.82 28.55 18.64
CA ASP A 150 17.33 29.93 18.51
C ASP A 150 16.28 30.85 17.87
N ARG A 151 15.59 30.41 16.80
CA ARG A 151 14.53 31.19 16.15
C ARG A 151 13.26 31.29 17.01
N VAL A 152 12.90 30.23 17.75
CA VAL A 152 11.81 30.28 18.75
C VAL A 152 12.15 31.24 19.90
N LYS A 153 13.36 31.18 20.44
CA LYS A 153 13.92 32.03 21.51
C LYS A 153 14.04 33.48 21.06
N GLN A 154 14.41 33.74 19.80
CA GLN A 154 14.49 35.08 19.21
C GLN A 154 13.11 35.71 19.02
N TYR A 155 12.22 35.07 18.26
CA TYR A 155 10.97 35.67 17.78
C TYR A 155 9.73 35.37 18.63
N GLY A 156 9.76 34.32 19.47
CA GLY A 156 8.65 33.94 20.34
C GLY A 156 8.23 35.01 21.35
N ASP A 157 7.10 34.74 22.02
CA ASP A 157 6.64 35.53 23.15
C ASP A 157 7.42 35.16 24.41
N LYS A 158 8.11 36.14 24.99
CA LYS A 158 8.97 35.96 26.17
C LYS A 158 8.22 35.53 27.43
N THR A 159 6.90 35.77 27.49
CA THR A 159 6.04 35.31 28.60
C THR A 159 5.70 33.82 28.48
N HIS A 160 5.70 33.29 27.25
CA HIS A 160 5.40 31.89 26.94
C HIS A 160 6.65 31.00 26.87
N LEU A 161 7.86 31.56 26.77
CA LEU A 161 9.10 30.78 26.75
C LEU A 161 9.33 29.99 28.06
N VAL A 162 9.93 28.83 27.89
CA VAL A 162 10.44 27.95 28.96
C VAL A 162 11.98 27.91 28.89
N ASP A 163 12.63 27.25 29.85
CA ASP A 163 14.07 27.00 29.80
C ASP A 163 14.47 26.06 28.65
N GLU A 164 15.77 25.97 28.38
CA GLU A 164 16.31 25.27 27.21
C GLU A 164 16.20 23.74 27.30
N ASP A 165 16.22 23.13 28.50
CA ASP A 165 16.06 21.68 28.63
C ASP A 165 14.58 21.28 28.56
N THR A 166 13.67 22.06 29.15
CA THR A 166 12.22 21.92 28.93
C THR A 166 11.86 22.11 27.45
N ALA A 167 12.45 23.09 26.76
CA ALA A 167 12.25 23.30 25.33
C ALA A 167 12.78 22.13 24.50
N PHE A 168 13.93 21.55 24.88
CA PHE A 168 14.47 20.34 24.26
C PHE A 168 13.54 19.15 24.47
N GLN A 169 13.13 18.88 25.70
CA GLN A 169 12.19 17.82 26.07
C GLN A 169 10.88 17.89 25.24
N LEU A 170 10.31 19.08 25.07
CA LEU A 170 9.14 19.31 24.22
C LEU A 170 9.44 19.12 22.72
N HIS A 171 10.61 19.54 22.24
CA HIS A 171 11.04 19.33 20.87
C HIS A 171 11.24 17.84 20.53
N SER A 172 11.95 17.08 21.36
CA SER A 172 12.20 15.65 21.13
C SER A 172 10.90 14.86 21.14
N ARG A 173 10.00 15.14 22.09
CA ARG A 173 8.64 14.57 22.13
C ARG A 173 7.85 14.88 20.84
N ASN A 174 7.87 16.13 20.37
CA ASN A 174 7.26 16.48 19.09
C ASN A 174 7.88 15.69 17.92
N PHE A 175 9.22 15.64 17.84
CA PHE A 175 9.93 15.00 16.73
C PHE A 175 9.59 13.51 16.61
N ILE A 176 9.63 12.79 17.74
CA ILE A 176 9.40 11.33 17.84
C ILE A 176 7.93 10.95 17.61
N ASN A 177 6.97 11.78 18.06
CA ASN A 177 5.55 11.38 18.18
C ASN A 177 4.58 12.11 17.22
N ARG A 178 5.05 13.03 16.38
CA ARG A 178 4.19 13.76 15.43
C ARG A 178 3.73 12.86 14.27
N HIS A 179 2.43 12.96 13.95
CA HIS A 179 1.78 12.30 12.83
C HIS A 179 1.74 13.19 11.60
N SER A 180 1.71 12.58 10.42
CA SER A 180 1.47 13.25 9.15
C SER A 180 -0.01 13.54 8.96
N ILE A 181 -0.38 14.78 8.68
CA ILE A 181 -1.75 15.17 8.37
C ILE A 181 -1.91 15.20 6.84
N SER A 182 -2.85 14.41 6.34
CA SER A 182 -3.19 14.31 4.92
C SER A 182 -4.21 15.35 4.46
N ASN A 183 -4.29 15.60 3.15
CA ASN A 183 -5.45 16.25 2.52
C ASN A 183 -6.71 15.35 2.59
N VAL A 184 -7.85 15.89 2.14
CA VAL A 184 -9.17 15.24 2.24
C VAL A 184 -9.26 13.88 1.54
N ASP A 185 -8.54 13.68 0.43
CA ASP A 185 -8.51 12.40 -0.32
C ASP A 185 -7.54 11.37 0.28
N TYR A 186 -6.81 11.74 1.34
CA TYR A 186 -5.73 10.98 1.97
C TYR A 186 -4.49 10.74 1.07
N LEU A 187 -4.32 11.50 -0.01
CA LEU A 187 -3.26 11.26 -1.03
C LEU A 187 -1.99 12.08 -0.83
N ARG A 188 -2.05 13.21 -0.11
CA ARG A 188 -0.92 14.13 0.06
C ARG A 188 -0.76 14.58 1.50
N GLU A 189 0.47 14.58 2.03
CA GLU A 189 0.75 15.24 3.32
C GLU A 189 0.68 16.76 3.18
N ILE A 190 -0.06 17.41 4.08
CA ILE A 190 -0.26 18.86 4.13
C ILE A 190 0.18 19.49 5.45
N GLY A 191 0.44 18.70 6.51
CA GLY A 191 0.95 19.21 7.78
C GLY A 191 1.45 18.12 8.72
N LYS A 192 1.92 18.52 9.91
CA LYS A 192 2.20 17.62 11.04
C LYS A 192 1.28 17.95 12.21
N GLY A 193 0.90 16.94 12.99
CA GLY A 193 0.09 17.08 14.21
C GLY A 193 0.60 16.20 15.34
N LEU A 194 0.46 16.64 16.59
CA LEU A 194 0.89 15.91 17.78
C LEU A 194 -0.34 15.40 18.54
N TYR A 195 -0.66 14.12 18.37
CA TYR A 195 -1.90 13.52 18.86
C TYR A 195 -1.62 12.63 20.09
N LEU A 196 -1.44 13.25 21.27
CA LEU A 196 -0.92 12.60 22.50
C LEU A 196 -1.56 11.24 22.86
N ASP A 197 -2.82 11.05 22.47
CA ASP A 197 -3.67 9.90 22.77
C ASP A 197 -3.60 8.80 21.70
N LEU A 198 -3.16 9.15 20.49
CA LEU A 198 -2.73 8.26 19.40
C LEU A 198 -1.25 7.86 19.55
N CYS A 199 -0.43 8.68 20.25
CA CYS A 199 0.92 8.34 20.73
C CYS A 199 0.93 7.26 21.84
N ARG A 200 0.00 6.31 21.77
CA ARG A 200 -0.13 5.12 22.63
C ARG A 200 -0.04 3.81 21.84
N TYR A 201 -0.27 3.85 20.53
CA TYR A 201 -0.35 2.66 19.69
C TYR A 201 1.00 2.47 19.00
N ASP A 202 1.66 1.36 19.28
CA ASP A 202 3.03 1.15 18.85
C ASP A 202 3.15 0.72 17.38
N HIS A 203 4.39 0.78 16.90
CA HIS A 203 4.72 0.43 15.52
C HIS A 203 4.67 -1.08 15.26
N SER A 204 4.02 -1.46 14.15
CA SER A 204 4.26 -2.76 13.50
C SER A 204 4.48 -2.63 11.99
N CYS A 205 5.46 -3.38 11.47
CA CYS A 205 5.65 -3.63 10.04
C CYS A 205 4.60 -4.59 9.45
N ARG A 206 3.78 -5.22 10.31
CA ARG A 206 2.52 -5.90 9.99
C ARG A 206 1.39 -5.20 10.76
N PRO A 207 1.00 -3.98 10.40
CA PRO A 207 -0.01 -3.24 11.14
C PRO A 207 -1.37 -3.92 11.00
N ASN A 208 -2.20 -3.81 12.05
CA ASN A 208 -3.61 -4.21 12.03
C ASN A 208 -4.56 -3.00 12.08
N ALA A 209 -4.03 -1.78 12.26
CA ALA A 209 -4.78 -0.54 12.14
C ALA A 209 -4.05 0.49 11.24
N ILE A 210 -4.81 1.45 10.72
CA ILE A 210 -4.31 2.60 9.95
C ILE A 210 -5.00 3.88 10.42
N TYR A 211 -4.28 4.99 10.52
CA TYR A 211 -4.87 6.31 10.77
C TYR A 211 -4.95 7.12 9.47
N SER A 212 -5.94 7.99 9.36
CA SER A 212 -6.00 9.02 8.32
C SER A 212 -6.70 10.27 8.87
N CYS A 213 -6.41 11.46 8.32
CA CYS A 213 -6.89 12.72 8.91
C CYS A 213 -8.09 13.32 8.19
N ASN A 214 -9.17 13.57 8.92
CA ASN A 214 -10.31 14.38 8.47
C ASN A 214 -10.11 15.82 8.96
N GLY A 215 -9.54 16.67 8.10
CA GLY A 215 -9.03 17.97 8.53
C GLY A 215 -7.97 17.78 9.63
N THR A 216 -8.16 18.41 10.78
CA THR A 216 -7.24 18.28 11.93
C THR A 216 -7.44 17.02 12.76
N VAL A 217 -8.52 16.23 12.57
CA VAL A 217 -8.84 15.06 13.42
C VAL A 217 -8.24 13.79 12.81
N ALA A 218 -7.37 13.09 13.55
CA ALA A 218 -6.82 11.81 13.13
C ALA A 218 -7.81 10.69 13.48
N LYS A 219 -8.09 9.79 12.52
CA LYS A 219 -9.05 8.69 12.69
C LYS A 219 -8.38 7.33 12.44
N LEU A 220 -8.07 6.62 13.52
CA LEU A 220 -7.58 5.25 13.51
C LEU A 220 -8.73 4.32 13.10
N ARG A 221 -8.45 3.33 12.27
CA ARG A 221 -9.39 2.33 11.76
C ARG A 221 -8.75 0.95 11.83
N ALA A 222 -9.54 -0.06 12.19
CA ALA A 222 -9.14 -1.45 12.02
C ALA A 222 -8.95 -1.78 10.54
N LEU A 223 -7.95 -2.62 10.22
CA LEU A 223 -7.73 -3.19 8.89
C LEU A 223 -8.45 -4.54 8.70
N HIS A 224 -9.05 -5.08 9.75
CA HIS A 224 -9.91 -6.28 9.76
C HIS A 224 -10.78 -6.32 11.04
N ASP A 225 -11.91 -7.04 11.05
CA ASP A 225 -12.93 -6.93 12.10
C ASP A 225 -12.49 -7.35 13.52
N ASN A 226 -11.51 -8.25 13.62
CA ASN A 226 -11.03 -8.82 14.89
C ASN A 226 -10.15 -7.87 15.74
N VAL A 227 -9.78 -6.68 15.24
CA VAL A 227 -8.94 -5.73 16.01
C VAL A 227 -9.72 -5.11 17.17
N ASP A 228 -9.09 -4.91 18.32
CA ASP A 228 -9.64 -4.10 19.42
C ASP A 228 -8.85 -2.79 19.58
N LEU A 229 -9.44 -1.69 19.09
CA LEU A 229 -8.81 -0.36 19.12
C LEU A 229 -8.71 0.25 20.53
N GLU A 230 -9.33 -0.34 21.56
CA GLU A 230 -9.07 0.07 22.94
C GLU A 230 -7.81 -0.58 23.52
N ASN A 231 -7.46 -1.78 23.04
CA ASN A 231 -6.25 -2.49 23.45
C ASN A 231 -5.02 -1.95 22.67
N VAL A 232 -4.29 -1.05 23.32
CA VAL A 232 -3.07 -0.41 22.79
C VAL A 232 -1.88 -1.37 22.64
N GLU A 233 -1.87 -2.50 23.36
CA GLU A 233 -0.80 -3.51 23.30
C GLU A 233 -0.93 -4.44 22.08
N THR A 234 -2.12 -4.49 21.46
CA THR A 234 -2.40 -5.35 20.30
C THR A 234 -2.75 -4.55 19.04
N THR A 235 -3.27 -3.33 19.17
CA THR A 235 -3.51 -2.43 18.04
C THR A 235 -2.24 -1.68 17.64
N HIS A 236 -1.76 -1.95 16.42
CA HIS A 236 -0.52 -1.38 15.87
C HIS A 236 -0.77 -0.73 14.51
N TYR A 237 -0.19 0.44 14.29
CA TYR A 237 -0.12 1.09 12.97
C TYR A 237 1.34 1.18 12.49
N THR A 238 1.59 1.67 11.27
CA THR A 238 2.96 1.82 10.75
C THR A 238 3.48 3.26 10.85
N TYR A 239 4.73 3.43 11.28
CA TYR A 239 5.41 4.73 11.33
C TYR A 239 6.18 5.03 10.04
N ILE A 240 6.42 3.98 9.23
CA ILE A 240 7.18 3.98 7.98
C ILE A 240 6.38 3.34 6.85
N GLU A 241 6.81 3.56 5.62
CA GLU A 241 6.32 2.79 4.49
C GLU A 241 6.64 1.29 4.61
N LEU A 242 5.70 0.43 4.19
CA LEU A 242 5.78 -1.03 4.36
C LEU A 242 6.60 -1.80 3.29
N PRO A 243 6.81 -1.33 2.04
CA PRO A 243 7.60 -2.02 1.02
C PRO A 243 9.05 -2.42 1.38
N PRO A 244 9.84 -1.64 2.13
CA PRO A 244 11.25 -1.96 2.37
C PRO A 244 11.46 -3.31 3.09
N CYS A 245 12.62 -3.95 2.86
CA CYS A 245 12.94 -5.23 3.51
C CYS A 245 13.26 -5.08 5.01
N LYS A 246 13.31 -6.19 5.76
CA LYS A 246 13.62 -6.22 7.22
C LYS A 246 14.79 -5.31 7.61
N ILE A 247 15.88 -5.35 6.86
CA ILE A 247 17.10 -4.56 7.12
C ILE A 247 16.83 -3.07 6.92
N GLN A 248 16.21 -2.67 5.79
CA GLN A 248 15.83 -1.28 5.52
C GLN A 248 14.87 -0.73 6.60
N ARG A 249 13.83 -1.50 6.96
CA ARG A 249 12.83 -1.06 7.97
C ARG A 249 13.48 -0.85 9.34
N ARG A 250 14.32 -1.78 9.81
CA ARG A 250 15.06 -1.62 11.08
C ARG A 250 16.04 -0.44 11.04
N HIS A 251 16.67 -0.16 9.90
CA HIS A 251 17.53 1.02 9.71
C HIS A 251 16.73 2.33 9.90
N MET A 252 15.63 2.50 9.14
CA MET A 252 14.77 3.69 9.20
C MET A 252 14.21 3.94 10.62
N LEU A 253 13.76 2.88 11.29
CA LEU A 253 13.20 2.97 12.64
C LEU A 253 14.28 3.33 13.68
N LYS A 254 15.49 2.81 13.53
CA LYS A 254 16.62 3.13 14.41
C LYS A 254 17.17 4.54 14.19
N GLU A 255 17.16 5.06 12.97
CA GLU A 255 17.64 6.42 12.65
C GLU A 255 16.68 7.53 13.13
N THR A 256 15.36 7.32 13.01
CA THR A 256 14.37 8.39 13.27
C THR A 256 13.62 8.21 14.59
N TRP A 257 13.48 6.98 15.10
CA TRP A 257 12.80 6.67 16.36
C TRP A 257 13.68 5.91 17.37
N TYR A 258 14.98 5.73 17.10
CA TYR A 258 15.98 5.18 18.03
C TYR A 258 15.67 3.77 18.63
N PHE A 259 14.84 2.95 17.97
CA PHE A 259 14.52 1.58 18.40
C PHE A 259 14.72 0.52 17.30
N GLU A 260 14.85 -0.76 17.69
CA GLU A 260 14.86 -1.90 16.77
C GLU A 260 13.52 -2.65 16.83
N CYS A 261 12.90 -2.92 15.67
CA CYS A 261 11.54 -3.44 15.60
C CYS A 261 11.48 -4.98 15.65
N HIS A 262 10.77 -5.49 16.65
CA HIS A 262 10.54 -6.92 16.93
C HIS A 262 9.06 -7.35 16.76
N CYS A 263 8.31 -6.67 15.88
CA CYS A 263 6.94 -7.08 15.54
C CYS A 263 6.92 -8.36 14.69
N GLU A 264 5.73 -8.98 14.56
CA GLU A 264 5.47 -10.23 13.80
C GLU A 264 6.31 -10.35 12.51
N ARG A 265 6.15 -9.43 11.54
CA ARG A 265 6.87 -9.47 10.24
C ARG A 265 8.38 -9.22 10.35
N CYS A 266 8.85 -8.58 11.41
CA CYS A 266 10.28 -8.32 11.56
C CYS A 266 11.04 -9.52 12.13
N ASP A 267 10.39 -10.42 12.89
CA ASP A 267 11.04 -11.66 13.35
C ASP A 267 10.51 -12.94 12.67
N ASP A 268 9.42 -12.84 11.89
CA ASP A 268 8.99 -13.82 10.89
C ASP A 268 10.11 -14.14 9.86
N PRO A 269 10.63 -15.38 9.83
CA PRO A 269 11.64 -15.77 8.86
C PRO A 269 11.15 -15.73 7.41
N ALA A 270 9.85 -15.73 7.14
CA ALA A 270 9.31 -15.61 5.78
C ALA A 270 9.62 -14.24 5.13
N ASP A 271 9.79 -13.16 5.91
CA ASP A 271 10.13 -11.83 5.36
C ASP A 271 11.53 -11.82 4.69
N ASN A 272 12.41 -12.75 5.03
CA ASN A 272 13.72 -12.92 4.38
C ASN A 272 13.61 -13.31 2.88
N TRP A 273 12.43 -13.74 2.39
CA TRP A 273 12.20 -13.95 0.95
C TRP A 273 12.26 -12.63 0.15
N LEU A 274 11.99 -11.49 0.79
CA LEU A 274 12.10 -10.16 0.17
C LEU A 274 13.55 -9.78 -0.21
N THR A 275 14.54 -10.53 0.30
CA THR A 275 15.97 -10.41 -0.02
C THR A 275 16.54 -11.70 -0.61
N ALA A 276 15.68 -12.59 -1.13
CA ALA A 276 16.13 -13.81 -1.78
C ALA A 276 16.83 -13.54 -3.11
N VAL A 277 17.62 -14.52 -3.55
CA VAL A 277 18.32 -14.60 -4.84
C VAL A 277 17.83 -15.80 -5.64
N ILE A 278 18.08 -15.78 -6.95
CA ILE A 278 17.85 -16.94 -7.83
C ILE A 278 19.03 -17.92 -7.68
N CYS A 279 18.76 -19.22 -7.66
CA CYS A 279 19.83 -20.22 -7.69
C CYS A 279 20.53 -20.23 -9.07
N PRO A 280 21.84 -19.93 -9.17
CA PRO A 280 22.53 -19.82 -10.45
C PRO A 280 22.56 -21.16 -11.21
N VAL A 281 22.57 -22.28 -10.48
CA VAL A 281 22.57 -23.64 -11.07
C VAL A 281 21.18 -24.04 -11.56
N CYS A 282 20.09 -23.72 -10.85
CA CYS A 282 18.74 -24.07 -11.29
C CYS A 282 18.32 -23.27 -12.54
N ILE A 283 18.63 -21.97 -12.58
CA ILE A 283 18.33 -21.14 -13.75
C ILE A 283 19.13 -21.62 -14.97
N ALA A 284 20.44 -21.89 -14.83
CA ALA A 284 21.27 -22.35 -15.95
C ALA A 284 20.94 -23.76 -16.46
N LYS A 285 20.46 -24.68 -15.59
CA LYS A 285 20.16 -26.06 -16.00
C LYS A 285 18.72 -26.29 -16.45
N THR A 286 17.76 -25.47 -16.02
CA THR A 286 16.32 -25.77 -16.19
C THR A 286 15.45 -24.54 -16.47
N GLU A 287 16.03 -23.34 -16.58
CA GLU A 287 15.34 -22.03 -16.58
C GLU A 287 14.35 -21.82 -15.40
N PHE A 288 14.42 -22.69 -14.38
CA PHE A 288 13.59 -22.60 -13.19
C PHE A 288 14.22 -21.63 -12.18
N ARG A 289 13.54 -20.50 -11.98
CA ARG A 289 13.91 -19.42 -11.06
C ARG A 289 13.66 -19.80 -9.58
N LYS A 290 14.34 -20.86 -9.09
CA LYS A 290 14.28 -21.24 -7.66
C LYS A 290 14.86 -20.11 -6.81
N THR A 291 14.11 -19.62 -5.83
CA THR A 291 14.61 -18.66 -4.85
C THR A 291 15.36 -19.32 -3.70
N ILE A 292 16.37 -18.61 -3.17
CA ILE A 292 17.18 -18.99 -2.01
C ILE A 292 17.33 -17.75 -1.12
N LYS A 293 17.14 -17.91 0.20
CA LYS A 293 17.33 -16.84 1.18
C LYS A 293 18.81 -16.60 1.47
N LEU A 294 19.21 -15.34 1.70
CA LEU A 294 20.56 -14.98 2.13
C LEU A 294 20.67 -14.61 3.63
N HIS A 295 19.53 -14.52 4.33
CA HIS A 295 19.43 -13.96 5.68
C HIS A 295 18.48 -14.80 6.54
N GLY A 296 18.67 -14.74 7.86
CA GLY A 296 18.01 -15.62 8.82
C GLY A 296 18.81 -16.89 9.11
N GLN A 297 18.50 -17.59 10.20
CA GLN A 297 19.17 -18.86 10.53
C GLN A 297 18.84 -19.95 9.50
N GLU A 298 17.65 -19.89 8.90
CA GLU A 298 17.15 -20.82 7.89
C GLU A 298 17.77 -20.65 6.50
N ALA A 299 18.63 -19.65 6.30
CA ALA A 299 19.44 -19.51 5.09
C ALA A 299 20.66 -20.45 5.07
N TYR A 300 21.16 -20.83 6.26
CA TYR A 300 22.38 -21.62 6.40
C TYR A 300 22.06 -23.11 6.53
N PHE A 301 22.69 -23.93 5.69
CA PHE A 301 22.66 -25.39 5.82
C PHE A 301 23.49 -25.86 7.02
N ASN A 302 24.54 -25.12 7.36
CA ASN A 302 25.35 -25.31 8.55
C ASN A 302 25.68 -23.92 9.15
N SER A 303 25.34 -23.73 10.41
CA SER A 303 25.49 -22.47 11.14
C SER A 303 26.93 -22.13 11.56
N GLU A 304 27.84 -23.10 11.54
CA GLU A 304 29.26 -22.89 11.86
C GLU A 304 30.06 -22.47 10.61
N THR A 305 29.81 -23.12 9.47
CA THR A 305 30.48 -22.81 8.19
C THR A 305 29.84 -21.64 7.44
N LEU A 306 28.60 -21.29 7.80
CA LEU A 306 27.73 -20.30 7.13
C LEU A 306 27.50 -20.62 5.64
N GLU A 307 27.48 -21.90 5.29
CA GLU A 307 27.20 -22.37 3.93
C GLU A 307 25.71 -22.27 3.61
N ILE A 308 25.39 -21.62 2.49
CA ILE A 308 24.03 -21.51 1.94
C ILE A 308 23.91 -22.54 0.82
N VAL A 309 22.98 -23.49 0.92
CA VAL A 309 22.83 -24.60 -0.04
C VAL A 309 21.45 -24.55 -0.70
N CYS A 310 21.39 -24.78 -2.02
CA CYS A 310 20.12 -24.90 -2.73
C CYS A 310 19.39 -26.19 -2.34
N ASP A 311 18.23 -26.07 -1.70
CA ASP A 311 17.28 -27.15 -1.40
C ASP A 311 16.89 -28.01 -2.62
N ARG A 312 16.85 -27.44 -3.84
CA ARG A 312 16.44 -28.12 -5.08
C ARG A 312 17.57 -28.81 -5.85
N CYS A 313 18.80 -28.31 -5.79
CA CYS A 313 19.93 -28.86 -6.57
C CYS A 313 21.17 -29.18 -5.76
N HIS A 314 21.09 -29.06 -4.43
CA HIS A 314 22.09 -29.41 -3.43
C HIS A 314 23.49 -28.81 -3.68
N THR A 315 23.55 -27.72 -4.45
CA THR A 315 24.78 -26.98 -4.71
C THR A 315 24.90 -25.84 -3.70
N THR A 316 26.04 -25.76 -3.02
CA THR A 316 26.42 -24.62 -2.18
C THR A 316 26.57 -23.37 -3.03
N LEU A 317 26.04 -22.23 -2.58
CA LEU A 317 26.20 -20.95 -3.24
C LEU A 317 27.60 -20.40 -2.97
N ASP A 318 28.27 -20.03 -4.05
CA ASP A 318 29.58 -19.41 -3.97
C ASP A 318 29.54 -18.02 -3.30
N ARG A 319 30.62 -17.65 -2.62
CA ARG A 319 30.71 -16.39 -1.86
C ARG A 319 30.77 -15.16 -2.78
N GLU A 320 31.44 -15.23 -3.92
CA GLU A 320 31.46 -14.13 -4.91
C GLU A 320 30.06 -13.92 -5.51
N TYR A 321 29.31 -15.01 -5.76
CA TYR A 321 27.91 -14.92 -6.20
C TYR A 321 27.02 -14.23 -5.15
N ILE A 322 27.18 -14.57 -3.86
CA ILE A 322 26.45 -13.93 -2.76
C ILE A 322 26.83 -12.43 -2.65
N PHE A 323 28.12 -12.09 -2.75
CA PHE A 323 28.56 -10.70 -2.75
C PHE A 323 28.01 -9.90 -3.94
N MET A 324 28.04 -10.46 -5.15
CA MET A 324 27.47 -9.84 -6.35
C MET A 324 25.96 -9.57 -6.21
N ALA A 325 25.21 -10.48 -5.59
CA ALA A 325 23.78 -10.28 -5.37
C ALA A 325 23.49 -9.18 -4.33
N LEU A 326 24.27 -9.14 -3.23
CA LEU A 326 24.16 -8.11 -2.20
C LEU A 326 24.60 -6.73 -2.72
N ASP A 327 25.62 -6.67 -3.57
CA ASP A 327 26.04 -5.42 -4.21
C ASP A 327 25.03 -4.97 -5.28
N GLY A 328 24.41 -5.91 -6.01
CA GLY A 328 23.30 -5.58 -6.91
C GLY A 328 22.14 -4.91 -6.19
N MET A 329 21.71 -5.43 -5.03
CA MET A 329 20.70 -4.78 -4.18
C MET A 329 21.11 -3.36 -3.72
N ARG A 330 22.39 -3.17 -3.35
CA ARG A 330 22.94 -1.84 -2.97
C ARG A 330 23.00 -0.87 -4.16
N THR A 331 23.38 -1.37 -5.33
CA THR A 331 23.46 -0.60 -6.57
C THR A 331 22.07 -0.16 -7.00
N ILE A 332 21.08 -1.06 -7.04
CA ILE A 332 19.67 -0.72 -7.30
C ILE A 332 19.18 0.37 -6.34
N ARG A 333 19.46 0.26 -5.03
CA ARG A 333 19.11 1.29 -4.04
C ARG A 333 19.70 2.66 -4.41
N ARG A 334 21.02 2.72 -4.65
CA ARG A 334 21.72 3.96 -5.04
C ARG A 334 21.22 4.53 -6.36
N THR A 335 20.89 3.67 -7.33
CA THR A 335 20.31 4.06 -8.62
C THR A 335 18.97 4.76 -8.47
N ILE A 336 18.15 4.37 -7.48
CA ILE A 336 16.88 5.06 -7.16
C ILE A 336 17.17 6.35 -6.40
N GLU A 337 18.01 6.30 -5.35
CA GLU A 337 18.27 7.44 -4.46
C GLU A 337 18.96 8.63 -5.15
N GLY A 338 19.88 8.37 -6.09
CA GLY A 338 20.59 9.40 -6.85
C GLY A 338 20.07 9.65 -8.26
N ALA A 339 18.88 9.14 -8.62
CA ALA A 339 18.37 9.21 -9.99
C ALA A 339 18.15 10.66 -10.46
N GLU A 340 17.52 11.47 -9.60
CA GLU A 340 17.11 12.85 -9.88
C GLU A 340 18.29 13.84 -9.89
N ASP A 341 19.42 13.48 -9.28
CA ASP A 341 20.70 14.20 -9.37
C ASP A 341 21.40 13.98 -10.72
N VAL A 342 21.14 12.84 -11.38
CA VAL A 342 21.77 12.46 -12.66
C VAL A 342 20.97 12.98 -13.86
N SER A 343 19.65 12.84 -13.85
CA SER A 343 18.78 13.41 -14.89
C SER A 343 17.35 13.65 -14.41
N GLN A 344 16.68 14.61 -15.04
CA GLN A 344 15.26 14.89 -14.86
C GLN A 344 14.43 14.42 -16.08
N ASP A 345 15.08 13.90 -17.12
CA ASP A 345 14.40 13.38 -18.32
C ASP A 345 13.78 11.99 -18.05
N PRO A 346 12.48 11.78 -18.33
CA PRO A 346 11.82 10.50 -18.08
C PRO A 346 12.34 9.33 -18.92
N VAL A 347 12.90 9.58 -20.11
CA VAL A 347 13.43 8.54 -20.99
C VAL A 347 14.81 8.09 -20.50
N GLU A 348 15.66 9.02 -20.07
CA GLU A 348 16.95 8.71 -19.44
C GLU A 348 16.77 7.98 -18.10
N LEU A 349 15.88 8.46 -17.23
CA LEU A 349 15.54 7.78 -15.97
C LEU A 349 15.01 6.35 -16.20
N LEU A 350 14.12 6.14 -17.19
CA LEU A 350 13.67 4.79 -17.53
C LEU A 350 14.78 3.90 -18.11
N LYS A 351 15.70 4.44 -18.93
CA LYS A 351 16.87 3.67 -19.41
C LYS A 351 17.77 3.25 -18.25
N ILE A 352 18.02 4.14 -17.29
CA ILE A 352 18.81 3.86 -16.08
C ILE A 352 18.15 2.75 -15.25
N PHE A 353 16.86 2.87 -14.95
CA PHE A 353 16.12 1.88 -14.16
C PHE A 353 15.97 0.53 -14.88
N GLN A 354 15.66 0.54 -16.18
CA GLN A 354 15.58 -0.68 -16.99
C GLN A 354 16.96 -1.36 -17.12
N GLY A 355 18.04 -0.59 -17.25
CA GLY A 355 19.42 -1.10 -17.24
C GLY A 355 19.75 -1.82 -15.93
N ALA A 356 19.45 -1.20 -14.77
CA ALA A 356 19.64 -1.84 -13.47
C ALA A 356 18.80 -3.12 -13.30
N LEU A 357 17.55 -3.13 -13.78
CA LEU A 357 16.71 -4.33 -13.76
C LEU A 357 17.30 -5.46 -14.62
N LEU A 358 17.69 -5.17 -15.85
CA LEU A 358 18.28 -6.15 -16.78
C LEU A 358 19.63 -6.70 -16.30
N SER A 359 20.47 -5.88 -15.67
CA SER A 359 21.76 -6.32 -15.11
C SER A 359 21.63 -7.39 -14.03
N TYR A 360 20.53 -7.38 -13.26
CA TYR A 360 20.36 -8.27 -12.11
C TYR A 360 19.21 -9.28 -12.23
N GLU A 361 18.44 -9.31 -13.33
CA GLU A 361 17.25 -10.18 -13.43
C GLU A 361 17.54 -11.70 -13.48
N ARG A 362 18.80 -12.10 -13.71
CA ARG A 362 19.24 -13.51 -13.56
C ARG A 362 19.72 -13.85 -12.13
N ILE A 363 19.84 -12.84 -11.26
CA ILE A 363 20.40 -12.93 -9.90
C ILE A 363 19.31 -12.70 -8.85
N LEU A 364 18.41 -11.73 -9.07
CA LEU A 364 17.32 -11.37 -8.16
C LEU A 364 15.96 -11.78 -8.73
N PRO A 365 15.04 -12.34 -7.93
CA PRO A 365 13.65 -12.58 -8.34
C PRO A 365 12.86 -11.27 -8.38
N MET A 366 11.81 -11.20 -9.22
CA MET A 366 10.96 -9.99 -9.34
C MET A 366 10.23 -9.62 -8.02
N SER A 367 10.12 -10.55 -7.07
CA SER A 367 9.59 -10.32 -5.72
C SER A 367 10.59 -9.72 -4.73
N ASN A 368 11.86 -9.56 -5.11
CA ASN A 368 12.87 -8.92 -4.27
C ASN A 368 12.49 -7.45 -4.04
N ALA A 369 12.57 -6.99 -2.78
CA ALA A 369 12.11 -5.67 -2.39
C ALA A 369 12.82 -4.53 -3.13
N TYR A 370 14.09 -4.69 -3.51
CA TYR A 370 14.84 -3.68 -4.27
C TYR A 370 14.32 -3.57 -5.71
N PHE A 371 13.97 -4.68 -6.36
CA PHE A 371 13.28 -4.67 -7.65
C PHE A 371 11.87 -4.09 -7.56
N CYS A 372 11.11 -4.40 -6.51
CA CYS A 372 9.79 -3.80 -6.32
C CYS A 372 9.85 -2.28 -6.08
N GLN A 373 10.88 -1.80 -5.35
CA GLN A 373 11.16 -0.36 -5.21
C GLN A 373 11.55 0.28 -6.56
N LEU A 374 12.40 -0.37 -7.36
CA LEU A 374 12.80 0.10 -8.68
C LEU A 374 11.61 0.19 -9.65
N ILE A 375 10.77 -0.84 -9.68
CA ILE A 375 9.56 -0.87 -10.52
C ILE A 375 8.56 0.21 -10.08
N ALA A 376 8.40 0.45 -8.78
CA ALA A 376 7.57 1.54 -8.28
C ALA A 376 8.06 2.93 -8.74
N ALA A 377 9.38 3.13 -8.87
CA ALA A 377 9.96 4.35 -9.45
C ALA A 377 9.78 4.43 -10.99
N MET A 378 9.72 3.30 -11.70
CA MET A 378 9.49 3.27 -13.16
C MET A 378 8.04 3.62 -13.55
N ILE A 379 7.04 3.16 -12.80
CA ILE A 379 5.61 3.30 -13.18
C ILE A 379 5.18 4.76 -13.46
N PRO A 380 5.51 5.78 -12.64
CA PRO A 380 5.18 7.18 -12.93
C PRO A 380 5.85 7.74 -14.21
N LEU A 381 6.99 7.21 -14.62
CA LEU A 381 7.73 7.67 -15.80
C LEU A 381 7.11 7.18 -17.11
N ILE A 382 6.46 6.01 -17.11
CA ILE A 382 5.75 5.45 -18.28
C ILE A 382 4.63 6.41 -18.77
N ALA A 383 4.01 7.16 -17.86
CA ALA A 383 3.04 8.20 -18.21
C ALA A 383 3.68 9.45 -18.84
N ARG A 384 4.96 9.73 -18.54
CA ARG A 384 5.71 10.91 -18.98
C ARG A 384 6.46 10.71 -20.31
N VAL A 385 6.60 9.49 -20.81
CA VAL A 385 7.29 9.17 -22.07
C VAL A 385 6.35 9.10 -23.28
N GLN A 386 6.87 9.48 -24.45
CA GLN A 386 6.20 9.34 -25.74
C GLN A 386 6.13 7.86 -26.15
N MET A 387 4.92 7.30 -26.08
CA MET A 387 4.57 5.94 -26.46
C MET A 387 3.18 5.99 -27.10
N THR A 388 2.79 5.00 -27.92
CA THR A 388 1.36 4.85 -28.26
C THR A 388 0.56 4.49 -27.01
N LYS A 389 -0.76 4.75 -27.03
CA LYS A 389 -1.65 4.39 -25.91
C LYS A 389 -1.53 2.91 -25.54
N ARG A 390 -1.47 2.01 -26.54
CA ARG A 390 -1.42 0.55 -26.30
C ARG A 390 -0.10 0.12 -25.64
N GLU A 391 1.04 0.62 -26.13
CA GLU A 391 2.35 0.32 -25.53
C GLU A 391 2.44 0.81 -24.09
N ARG A 392 1.97 2.03 -23.81
CA ARG A 392 1.93 2.60 -22.46
C ARG A 392 1.12 1.73 -21.50
N LEU A 393 -0.08 1.32 -21.90
CA LEU A 393 -0.95 0.47 -21.08
C LEU A 393 -0.32 -0.91 -20.80
N VAL A 394 0.26 -1.55 -21.82
CA VAL A 394 0.91 -2.86 -21.68
C VAL A 394 2.16 -2.76 -20.80
N ALA A 395 3.00 -1.74 -20.98
CA ALA A 395 4.20 -1.53 -20.17
C ALA A 395 3.86 -1.27 -18.69
N SER A 396 2.88 -0.41 -18.41
CA SER A 396 2.39 -0.20 -17.05
C SER A 396 1.85 -1.50 -16.44
N LEU A 397 1.05 -2.28 -17.19
CA LEU A 397 0.42 -3.48 -16.66
C LEU A 397 1.45 -4.59 -16.35
N ASP A 398 2.47 -4.76 -17.19
CA ASP A 398 3.59 -5.68 -16.94
C ASP A 398 4.38 -5.30 -15.66
N LEU A 399 4.66 -4.02 -15.47
CA LEU A 399 5.30 -3.51 -14.24
C LEU A 399 4.44 -3.76 -13.00
N HIS A 400 3.13 -3.48 -13.05
CA HIS A 400 2.21 -3.80 -11.96
C HIS A 400 2.17 -5.31 -11.67
N PHE A 401 2.02 -6.14 -12.70
CA PHE A 401 1.91 -7.60 -12.57
C PHE A 401 3.17 -8.23 -11.95
N LYS A 402 4.38 -7.72 -12.27
CA LYS A 402 5.63 -8.12 -11.63
C LYS A 402 5.63 -7.88 -10.11
N CYS A 403 4.93 -6.85 -9.64
CA CYS A 403 4.84 -6.49 -8.22
C CYS A 403 3.61 -7.06 -7.48
N GLU A 404 2.58 -7.60 -8.15
CA GLU A 404 1.36 -8.09 -7.49
C GLU A 404 1.64 -9.05 -6.30
N PRO A 405 2.53 -10.06 -6.40
CA PRO A 405 2.80 -10.98 -5.29
C PRO A 405 3.44 -10.30 -4.09
N PHE A 406 4.31 -9.32 -4.34
CA PHE A 406 4.96 -8.51 -3.31
C PHE A 406 3.95 -7.58 -2.62
N VAL A 407 3.09 -6.89 -3.39
CA VAL A 407 2.02 -6.05 -2.86
C VAL A 407 1.07 -6.85 -1.97
N ARG A 408 0.68 -8.07 -2.39
CA ARG A 408 -0.16 -8.98 -1.59
C ARG A 408 0.51 -9.41 -0.28
N TYR A 409 1.81 -9.72 -0.31
CA TYR A 409 2.57 -10.14 0.88
C TYR A 409 2.80 -9.00 1.89
N VAL A 410 3.18 -7.82 1.40
CA VAL A 410 3.48 -6.63 2.22
C VAL A 410 2.21 -6.10 2.88
N TYR A 411 1.11 -6.01 2.12
CA TYR A 411 -0.15 -5.42 2.57
C TYR A 411 -1.20 -6.51 2.87
N ARG A 412 -0.98 -7.28 3.96
CA ARG A 412 -1.79 -8.47 4.32
C ARG A 412 -3.31 -8.19 4.39
N TYR A 413 -3.74 -7.24 5.22
CA TYR A 413 -5.15 -6.91 5.50
C TYR A 413 -5.73 -5.86 4.52
N ALA A 414 -6.87 -5.23 4.84
CA ALA A 414 -7.52 -4.21 4.02
C ALA A 414 -6.75 -2.86 3.95
N HIS A 415 -5.54 -2.85 3.38
CA HIS A 415 -4.70 -1.65 3.28
C HIS A 415 -4.99 -0.80 2.03
N PRO A 416 -5.07 0.55 2.12
CA PRO A 416 -5.44 1.38 0.97
C PRO A 416 -4.41 1.32 -0.18
N SER A 417 -3.11 1.16 0.11
CA SER A 417 -2.07 1.01 -0.93
C SER A 417 -2.28 -0.24 -1.80
N LYS A 418 -2.79 -1.34 -1.22
CA LYS A 418 -3.16 -2.56 -1.97
C LYS A 418 -4.37 -2.29 -2.87
N ALA A 419 -5.38 -1.62 -2.32
CA ALA A 419 -6.57 -1.23 -3.08
C ALA A 419 -6.24 -0.28 -4.24
N MET A 420 -5.32 0.66 -4.04
CA MET A 420 -4.86 1.59 -5.07
C MET A 420 -4.11 0.86 -6.20
N HIS A 421 -3.23 -0.08 -5.86
CA HIS A 421 -2.53 -0.92 -6.84
C HIS A 421 -3.52 -1.74 -7.68
N PHE A 422 -4.55 -2.33 -7.06
CA PHE A 422 -5.60 -3.06 -7.78
C PHE A 422 -6.55 -2.14 -8.58
N LEU A 423 -6.82 -0.92 -8.13
CA LEU A 423 -7.53 0.09 -8.93
C LEU A 423 -6.75 0.40 -10.21
N GLN A 424 -5.44 0.63 -10.10
CA GLN A 424 -4.55 0.89 -11.24
C GLN A 424 -4.52 -0.30 -12.21
N MET A 425 -4.32 -1.53 -11.72
CA MET A 425 -4.40 -2.74 -12.56
C MET A 425 -5.76 -2.88 -13.24
N GLY A 426 -6.85 -2.65 -12.50
CA GLY A 426 -8.22 -2.70 -13.00
C GLY A 426 -8.50 -1.70 -14.12
N GLN A 427 -8.02 -0.46 -13.98
CA GLN A 427 -8.09 0.58 -15.00
C GLN A 427 -7.30 0.20 -16.25
N LEU A 428 -6.07 -0.29 -16.09
CA LEU A 428 -5.23 -0.75 -17.20
C LEU A 428 -5.88 -1.92 -17.97
N HIS A 429 -6.51 -2.87 -17.26
CA HIS A 429 -7.25 -3.96 -17.88
C HIS A 429 -8.52 -3.49 -18.61
N LEU A 430 -9.28 -2.50 -18.07
CA LEU A 430 -10.41 -1.88 -18.78
C LEU A 430 -9.98 -1.20 -20.08
N GLU A 431 -8.91 -0.39 -20.03
CA GLU A 431 -8.40 0.30 -21.22
C GLU A 431 -7.75 -0.63 -22.27
N LEU A 432 -7.48 -1.88 -21.89
CA LEU A 432 -7.06 -2.98 -22.78
C LEU A 432 -8.21 -3.95 -23.14
N HIS A 433 -9.45 -3.64 -22.77
CA HIS A 433 -10.64 -4.46 -23.02
C HIS A 433 -10.59 -5.89 -22.44
N ASN A 434 -9.84 -6.10 -21.35
CA ASN A 434 -9.88 -7.35 -20.57
C ASN A 434 -10.79 -7.15 -19.34
N ASP A 435 -12.10 -7.12 -19.58
CA ASP A 435 -13.11 -6.87 -18.55
C ASP A 435 -13.10 -7.93 -17.43
N LYS A 436 -12.63 -9.15 -17.71
CA LYS A 436 -12.57 -10.27 -16.77
C LYS A 436 -11.57 -10.00 -15.64
N ASP A 437 -10.32 -9.69 -15.98
CA ASP A 437 -9.31 -9.34 -14.98
C ASP A 437 -9.55 -7.95 -14.41
N ALA A 438 -10.09 -7.00 -15.21
CA ALA A 438 -10.53 -5.71 -14.69
C ALA A 438 -11.51 -5.88 -13.52
N ALA A 439 -12.60 -6.64 -13.71
CA ALA A 439 -13.56 -6.91 -12.66
C ALA A 439 -12.91 -7.60 -11.44
N ARG A 440 -11.97 -8.55 -11.67
CA ARG A 440 -11.23 -9.23 -10.60
C ARG A 440 -10.54 -8.23 -9.66
N TYR A 441 -9.73 -7.32 -10.20
CA TYR A 441 -9.02 -6.33 -9.40
C TYR A 441 -9.93 -5.23 -8.84
N LEU A 442 -10.91 -4.75 -9.61
CA LEU A 442 -11.79 -3.66 -9.21
C LEU A 442 -12.74 -4.05 -8.08
N ILE A 443 -13.19 -5.32 -8.02
CA ILE A 443 -13.94 -5.86 -6.89
C ILE A 443 -13.09 -5.88 -5.61
N GLU A 444 -11.82 -6.27 -5.70
CA GLU A 444 -10.91 -6.31 -4.54
C GLU A 444 -10.52 -4.89 -4.08
N ALA A 445 -10.27 -3.97 -5.02
CA ALA A 445 -10.03 -2.55 -4.73
C ALA A 445 -11.25 -1.90 -4.07
N HIS A 446 -12.45 -2.10 -4.62
CA HIS A 446 -13.67 -1.50 -4.09
C HIS A 446 -14.01 -2.01 -2.69
N ARG A 447 -13.87 -3.33 -2.44
CA ARG A 447 -14.05 -3.92 -1.09
C ARG A 447 -13.25 -3.21 -0.01
N ILE A 448 -11.96 -3.00 -0.27
CA ILE A 448 -11.05 -2.37 0.70
C ILE A 448 -11.37 -0.88 0.89
N MET A 449 -11.66 -0.14 -0.19
CA MET A 449 -12.00 1.29 -0.08
C MET A 449 -13.36 1.52 0.60
N ASP A 450 -14.39 0.74 0.25
CA ASP A 450 -15.72 0.79 0.86
C ASP A 450 -15.68 0.44 2.34
N TYR A 451 -14.89 -0.58 2.73
CA TYR A 451 -14.63 -0.89 4.13
C TYR A 451 -13.99 0.30 4.86
N LEU A 452 -12.77 0.72 4.46
CA LEU A 452 -11.99 1.74 5.18
C LEU A 452 -12.69 3.10 5.26
N PHE A 453 -13.30 3.55 4.17
CA PHE A 453 -13.75 4.93 4.02
C PHE A 453 -15.26 5.08 3.86
N GLY A 454 -16.00 3.98 3.68
CA GLY A 454 -17.43 3.97 3.41
C GLY A 454 -17.78 4.35 1.97
N SER A 455 -18.98 3.96 1.56
CA SER A 455 -19.56 4.19 0.23
C SER A 455 -19.57 5.65 -0.24
N ASP A 456 -19.50 6.61 0.68
CA ASP A 456 -19.56 8.04 0.37
C ASP A 456 -18.23 8.69 0.02
N HIS A 457 -17.12 8.05 0.33
CA HIS A 457 -15.78 8.60 0.07
C HIS A 457 -15.43 8.61 -1.42
N PHE A 458 -14.61 9.57 -1.86
CA PHE A 458 -14.21 9.73 -3.26
C PHE A 458 -13.60 8.45 -3.85
N LEU A 459 -12.62 7.85 -3.16
CA LEU A 459 -11.97 6.61 -3.62
C LEU A 459 -12.93 5.42 -3.68
N SER A 460 -13.93 5.35 -2.80
CA SER A 460 -14.96 4.31 -2.79
C SER A 460 -15.92 4.48 -3.97
N LYS A 461 -16.33 5.72 -4.26
CA LYS A 461 -17.15 6.07 -5.44
C LYS A 461 -16.40 5.83 -6.75
N GLN A 462 -15.11 6.18 -6.80
CA GLN A 462 -14.25 5.96 -7.96
C GLN A 462 -14.05 4.46 -8.24
N THR A 463 -13.61 3.68 -7.25
CA THR A 463 -13.46 2.22 -7.39
C THR A 463 -14.77 1.54 -7.80
N LYS A 464 -15.90 1.95 -7.22
CA LYS A 464 -17.23 1.46 -7.59
C LYS A 464 -17.56 1.75 -9.06
N GLY A 465 -17.37 2.98 -9.53
CA GLY A 465 -17.71 3.36 -10.91
C GLY A 465 -16.99 2.51 -11.96
N PHE A 466 -15.70 2.22 -11.75
CA PHE A 466 -14.95 1.31 -12.60
C PHE A 466 -15.40 -0.16 -12.45
N MET A 467 -15.68 -0.62 -11.23
CA MET A 467 -16.18 -1.99 -10.96
C MET A 467 -17.54 -2.25 -11.64
N ASP A 468 -18.50 -1.34 -11.47
CA ASP A 468 -19.84 -1.44 -12.05
C ASP A 468 -19.79 -1.41 -13.59
N HIS A 469 -18.84 -0.65 -14.17
CA HIS A 469 -18.57 -0.67 -15.62
C HIS A 469 -18.04 -2.03 -16.09
N ALA A 470 -16.97 -2.56 -15.47
CA ALA A 470 -16.39 -3.86 -15.82
C ALA A 470 -17.41 -5.00 -15.73
N LEU A 471 -18.22 -5.02 -14.66
CA LEU A 471 -19.31 -5.98 -14.47
C LEU A 471 -20.40 -5.85 -15.53
N SER A 472 -20.75 -4.63 -15.94
CA SER A 472 -21.74 -4.38 -16.99
C SER A 472 -21.28 -4.91 -18.34
N SER A 473 -20.02 -4.66 -18.72
CA SER A 473 -19.42 -5.19 -19.95
C SER A 473 -19.40 -6.72 -19.96
N LEU A 474 -19.02 -7.37 -18.85
CA LEU A 474 -19.08 -8.83 -18.70
C LEU A 474 -20.51 -9.38 -18.85
N MET A 475 -21.51 -8.74 -18.26
CA MET A 475 -22.91 -9.15 -18.42
C MET A 475 -23.41 -8.97 -19.85
N GLN A 476 -22.98 -7.91 -20.56
CA GLN A 476 -23.30 -7.71 -21.96
C GLN A 476 -22.62 -8.75 -22.87
N PHE A 477 -21.36 -9.11 -22.59
CA PHE A 477 -20.67 -10.21 -23.26
C PHE A 477 -21.40 -11.55 -23.03
N GLN A 478 -21.74 -11.88 -21.79
CA GLN A 478 -22.48 -13.12 -21.47
C GLN A 478 -23.82 -13.21 -22.21
N ARG A 479 -24.62 -12.13 -22.23
CA ARG A 479 -25.89 -12.10 -22.99
C ARG A 479 -25.65 -12.30 -24.48
N SER A 480 -24.62 -11.65 -25.04
CA SER A 480 -24.27 -11.78 -26.46
C SER A 480 -23.81 -13.20 -26.81
N PHE A 481 -23.00 -13.82 -25.94
CA PHE A 481 -22.50 -15.18 -26.08
C PHE A 481 -23.64 -16.21 -26.00
N VAL A 482 -24.58 -16.08 -25.06
CA VAL A 482 -25.78 -16.93 -24.99
C VAL A 482 -26.62 -16.78 -26.27
N ASN A 483 -26.86 -15.55 -26.74
CA ASN A 483 -27.60 -15.28 -27.98
C ASN A 483 -26.92 -15.86 -29.24
N VAL A 484 -25.60 -16.09 -29.21
CA VAL A 484 -24.85 -16.76 -30.29
C VAL A 484 -24.96 -18.28 -30.15
N LEU A 485 -24.79 -18.84 -28.94
CA LEU A 485 -24.94 -20.27 -28.69
C LEU A 485 -26.36 -20.79 -28.99
N GLU A 486 -27.40 -20.01 -28.72
CA GLU A 486 -28.78 -20.37 -29.08
C GLU A 486 -29.02 -20.40 -30.59
N LYS A 487 -28.19 -19.70 -31.39
CA LYS A 487 -28.19 -19.77 -32.85
C LYS A 487 -27.23 -20.84 -33.41
N ALA A 488 -26.42 -21.46 -32.55
CA ALA A 488 -25.43 -22.48 -32.89
C ALA A 488 -25.59 -23.73 -32.00
N PRO A 489 -26.70 -24.49 -32.14
CA PRO A 489 -27.07 -25.55 -31.20
C PRO A 489 -26.02 -26.68 -31.09
N GLU A 490 -25.26 -26.93 -32.15
CA GLU A 490 -24.17 -27.93 -32.16
C GLU A 490 -22.97 -27.46 -31.34
N ALA A 491 -22.56 -26.20 -31.49
CA ALA A 491 -21.52 -25.58 -30.68
C ALA A 491 -21.93 -25.46 -29.20
N LYS A 492 -23.22 -25.14 -28.94
CA LYS A 492 -23.80 -25.17 -27.59
C LYS A 492 -23.71 -26.55 -26.96
N LYS A 493 -24.14 -27.60 -27.66
CA LYS A 493 -24.03 -28.99 -27.19
C LYS A 493 -22.58 -29.42 -26.96
N ALA A 494 -21.65 -29.05 -27.83
CA ALA A 494 -20.23 -29.35 -27.67
C ALA A 494 -19.61 -28.62 -26.46
N LEU A 495 -20.04 -27.38 -26.17
CA LEU A 495 -19.62 -26.64 -24.99
C LEU A 495 -20.21 -27.22 -23.70
N GLU A 496 -21.50 -27.56 -23.69
CA GLU A 496 -22.17 -28.25 -22.58
C GLU A 496 -21.46 -29.59 -22.27
N GLU A 497 -21.15 -30.39 -23.31
CA GLU A 497 -20.38 -31.63 -23.16
C GLU A 497 -18.93 -31.40 -22.71
N LYS A 498 -18.26 -30.30 -23.11
CA LYS A 498 -16.95 -29.94 -22.54
C LYS A 498 -17.08 -29.63 -21.03
N LEU A 499 -18.04 -28.80 -20.64
CA LEU A 499 -18.21 -28.27 -19.28
C LEU A 499 -18.66 -29.31 -18.24
N MET A 500 -19.42 -30.36 -18.64
CA MET A 500 -19.89 -31.37 -17.68
C MET A 500 -18.76 -32.05 -16.89
N THR A 501 -18.98 -32.30 -15.60
CA THR A 501 -18.07 -33.05 -14.72
C THR A 501 -17.92 -34.52 -15.14
N LYS A 502 -16.97 -35.24 -14.55
CA LYS A 502 -16.76 -36.68 -14.80
C LYS A 502 -18.01 -37.51 -14.46
N ASP A 503 -18.73 -37.16 -13.41
CA ASP A 503 -19.92 -37.89 -12.97
C ASP A 503 -21.18 -37.55 -13.79
N GLU A 504 -21.34 -36.31 -14.25
CA GLU A 504 -22.39 -35.95 -15.22
C GLU A 504 -22.15 -36.63 -16.58
N LYS A 505 -20.90 -36.65 -17.06
CA LYS A 505 -20.49 -37.43 -18.26
C LYS A 505 -20.74 -38.92 -18.13
N LYS A 506 -20.68 -39.47 -16.91
CA LYS A 506 -21.02 -40.87 -16.60
C LYS A 506 -22.53 -41.08 -16.57
N ALA A 507 -23.27 -40.20 -15.87
CA ALA A 507 -24.72 -40.23 -15.77
C ALA A 507 -25.39 -40.12 -17.15
N LEU A 508 -24.90 -39.24 -18.04
CA LEU A 508 -25.38 -39.12 -19.42
C LEU A 508 -25.17 -40.43 -20.20
N LYS A 509 -23.96 -41.01 -20.15
CA LYS A 509 -23.65 -42.29 -20.81
C LYS A 509 -24.50 -43.45 -20.30
N ASP A 510 -24.82 -43.50 -19.01
CA ASP A 510 -25.68 -44.54 -18.44
C ASP A 510 -27.17 -44.28 -18.73
N ALA A 511 -27.61 -43.02 -18.82
CA ALA A 511 -28.93 -42.65 -19.33
C ALA A 511 -29.08 -43.05 -20.81
N GLU A 512 -28.07 -42.81 -21.65
CA GLU A 512 -28.05 -43.26 -23.06
C GLU A 512 -28.09 -44.79 -23.18
N LYS A 513 -27.29 -45.53 -22.40
CA LYS A 513 -27.37 -47.00 -22.34
C LYS A 513 -28.77 -47.46 -21.97
N ASN A 514 -29.43 -46.80 -21.00
CA ASN A 514 -30.79 -47.13 -20.60
C ASN A 514 -31.84 -46.75 -21.66
N LYS A 515 -31.63 -45.67 -22.42
CA LYS A 515 -32.45 -45.25 -23.58
C LYS A 515 -32.30 -46.25 -24.74
N LYS A 516 -31.07 -46.67 -25.07
CA LYS A 516 -30.77 -47.73 -26.05
C LYS A 516 -31.35 -49.09 -25.61
N LYS A 517 -31.24 -49.47 -24.33
CA LYS A 517 -31.90 -50.67 -23.76
C LYS A 517 -33.43 -50.60 -23.89
N ARG A 518 -34.07 -49.46 -23.58
CA ARG A 518 -35.52 -49.24 -23.77
C ARG A 518 -35.94 -49.37 -25.24
N ASN A 519 -35.19 -48.75 -26.17
CA ASN A 519 -35.49 -48.83 -27.59
C ASN A 519 -35.31 -50.24 -28.15
N ASN A 520 -34.24 -50.96 -27.79
CA ASN A 520 -34.08 -52.37 -28.18
C ASN A 520 -35.19 -53.27 -27.61
N LYS A 521 -35.73 -52.94 -26.42
CA LYS A 521 -36.88 -53.65 -25.82
C LYS A 521 -38.23 -53.30 -26.49
N LYS A 522 -38.34 -52.16 -27.19
CA LYS A 522 -39.44 -51.88 -28.14
C LYS A 522 -39.23 -52.60 -29.47
N ASN A 523 -38.06 -52.50 -30.09
CA ASN A 523 -37.81 -53.11 -31.40
C ASN A 523 -37.92 -54.65 -31.37
N LYS A 524 -37.54 -55.30 -30.26
CA LYS A 524 -37.80 -56.74 -30.05
C LYS A 524 -39.29 -57.14 -29.96
N LYS A 525 -40.24 -56.20 -29.94
CA LYS A 525 -41.68 -56.49 -30.10
C LYS A 525 -42.20 -56.31 -31.53
N ASN A 526 -41.47 -55.61 -32.40
CA ASN A 526 -41.95 -55.17 -33.72
C ASN A 526 -41.11 -55.70 -34.90
N ALA A 527 -40.16 -56.61 -34.65
CA ALA A 527 -39.20 -57.12 -35.63
C ALA A 527 -39.36 -58.63 -35.91
N SER A 528 -40.56 -59.03 -36.32
CA SER A 528 -40.76 -60.22 -37.16
C SER A 528 -40.82 -59.78 -38.62
N ASN A 529 -40.06 -60.45 -39.49
CA ASN A 529 -39.88 -60.21 -40.94
C ASN A 529 -38.91 -59.07 -41.31
N GLY A 530 -38.08 -59.32 -42.34
CA GLY A 530 -37.43 -58.28 -43.16
C GLY A 530 -35.93 -58.01 -42.91
N ALA A 531 -35.09 -58.47 -43.84
CA ALA A 531 -33.70 -58.05 -44.10
C ALA A 531 -33.44 -58.22 -45.62
N PRO A 532 -32.31 -57.75 -46.22
CA PRO A 532 -31.19 -56.95 -45.70
C PRO A 532 -31.22 -55.51 -46.31
N THR A 533 -30.20 -54.76 -46.79
CA THR A 533 -28.75 -54.96 -47.04
C THR A 533 -28.03 -53.61 -47.23
N LYS A 534 -26.77 -53.47 -46.72
CA LYS A 534 -25.74 -52.46 -47.10
C LYS A 534 -26.11 -50.96 -46.84
N GLN A 535 -25.19 -49.99 -46.87
CA GLN A 535 -23.73 -50.00 -47.11
C GLN A 535 -22.99 -49.08 -46.09
N SER A 536 -21.67 -48.97 -46.19
CA SER A 536 -20.76 -48.21 -45.30
C SER A 536 -19.84 -47.27 -46.11
N VAL A 537 -19.02 -46.45 -45.42
CA VAL A 537 -17.95 -45.57 -45.97
C VAL A 537 -18.52 -44.25 -46.58
N ASP A 538 -17.93 -43.06 -46.45
CA ASP A 538 -16.61 -42.61 -45.93
C ASP A 538 -16.67 -41.72 -44.66
N ASP A 539 -15.53 -41.57 -43.98
CA ASP A 539 -15.19 -40.42 -43.12
C ASP A 539 -14.27 -39.48 -43.92
N ASP A 540 -14.54 -38.17 -43.94
CA ASP A 540 -13.60 -37.19 -44.50
C ASP A 540 -13.54 -35.94 -43.60
N LEU A 541 -12.36 -35.63 -43.06
CA LEU A 541 -12.13 -34.61 -42.04
C LEU A 541 -11.16 -33.55 -42.57
N GLY A 542 -11.70 -32.50 -43.19
CA GLY A 542 -10.95 -31.37 -43.74
C GLY A 542 -11.30 -30.04 -43.07
N ASP A 543 -10.31 -29.45 -42.40
CA ASP A 543 -10.07 -28.03 -42.09
C ASP A 543 -11.24 -27.08 -41.76
N LEU A 544 -11.27 -26.61 -40.50
CA LEU A 544 -11.51 -25.20 -40.09
C LEU A 544 -10.88 -25.00 -38.68
N PRO A 545 -10.56 -23.77 -38.21
CA PRO A 545 -9.24 -23.52 -37.63
C PRO A 545 -9.15 -23.48 -36.10
N GLU A 546 -7.91 -23.54 -35.60
CA GLU A 546 -7.55 -23.51 -34.18
C GLU A 546 -7.89 -22.17 -33.48
N LEU A 547 -9.06 -22.10 -32.82
CA LEU A 547 -9.36 -20.95 -31.93
C LEU A 547 -10.23 -21.29 -30.70
N ILE A 548 -10.29 -22.56 -30.29
CA ILE A 548 -11.02 -23.01 -29.08
C ILE A 548 -10.18 -24.01 -28.26
N ALA A 549 -8.97 -23.60 -27.90
CA ALA A 549 -8.00 -24.36 -27.09
C ALA A 549 -7.68 -23.70 -25.72
N ASP A 550 -7.54 -22.37 -25.66
CA ASP A 550 -7.20 -21.62 -24.44
C ASP A 550 -8.42 -20.96 -23.75
N MET A 551 -9.43 -21.77 -23.42
CA MET A 551 -10.58 -21.42 -22.55
C MET A 551 -10.98 -22.59 -21.65
#